data_AF-A0A401QGI3-F1
#
_entry.id   AF-A0A401QGI3-F1
#
_cell.length_a   1.000
_cell.length_b   1.000
_cell.length_c   1.000
_cell.angle_alpha   90.00
_cell.angle_beta   90.00
_cell.angle_gamma   90.00
#
_symmetry.space_group_name_H-M   'P 1'
#
loop_
_entity.id
_entity.type
_entity.pdbx_description
1 polymer ?
#
loop_
_entity_poly.entity_id
_entity_poly.type
_entity_poly.pdbx_seq_one_letter_code
_entity_poly.pdbx_strand_id
1 'polypeptide(L)'
;MTPKNVGFVLQCELWKNRVLSRAFRNRFVELHFDELPRAELEMILNKRSSLPPSYCTRLVRVMLELQSYRRGSSVFAGKHGFITLRELFRWGERYRLAEQLMPGYDWIRHIATD
;
A
#
# COMPACT_ATOMS: atom_id res chain seq x y z
N MET A 1 6.12 20.66 -35.22
CA MET A 1 6.80 20.35 -33.94
C MET A 1 5.90 19.39 -33.17
N THR A 2 6.21 18.10 -33.22
CA THR A 2 5.46 17.07 -32.51
C THR A 2 5.93 17.01 -31.05
N PRO A 3 5.02 16.91 -30.06
CA PRO A 3 5.43 16.72 -28.68
C PRO A 3 6.03 15.32 -28.56
N LYS A 4 7.33 15.28 -28.25
CA LYS A 4 8.04 14.04 -27.96
C LYS A 4 7.45 13.43 -26.69
N ASN A 5 7.04 12.18 -26.82
CA ASN A 5 6.57 11.30 -25.77
C ASN A 5 7.38 11.50 -24.48
N VAL A 6 6.76 12.14 -23.48
CA VAL A 6 7.30 12.25 -22.13
C VAL A 6 7.11 10.88 -21.50
N GLY A 7 8.17 10.07 -21.50
CA GLY A 7 8.21 8.82 -20.77
C GLY A 7 8.16 9.11 -19.28
N PHE A 8 7.01 8.85 -18.66
CA PHE A 8 6.82 8.94 -17.22
C PHE A 8 7.55 7.78 -16.54
N VAL A 9 8.74 8.04 -16.00
CA VAL A 9 9.39 7.08 -15.10
C VAL A 9 8.79 7.29 -13.71
N LEU A 10 7.78 6.49 -13.39
CA LEU A 10 7.30 6.31 -12.02
C LEU A 10 8.41 5.58 -11.23
N GLN A 11 9.30 6.35 -10.59
CA GLN A 11 10.28 5.81 -9.65
C GLN A 11 9.57 5.52 -8.32
N CYS A 12 8.70 4.51 -8.32
CA CYS A 12 8.14 3.94 -7.11
C CYS A 12 9.28 3.24 -6.34
N GLU A 13 9.28 3.29 -5.00
CA GLU A 13 10.36 2.96 -4.06
C GLU A 13 11.07 1.58 -4.21
N LEU A 14 10.74 0.78 -5.22
CA LEU A 14 11.36 -0.49 -5.59
C LEU A 14 12.77 -0.37 -6.20
N TRP A 15 13.29 0.84 -6.45
CA TRP A 15 14.63 1.09 -7.00
C TRP A 15 15.64 1.69 -6.01
N LYS A 16 15.41 1.57 -4.68
CA LYS A 16 16.32 2.11 -3.65
C LYS A 16 17.70 1.42 -3.58
N ASN A 17 17.88 0.26 -4.25
CA ASN A 17 19.10 -0.56 -4.16
C ASN A 17 20.01 -0.49 -5.40
N ARG A 18 19.74 0.36 -6.39
CA ARG A 18 20.69 0.62 -7.48
C ARG A 18 20.80 2.13 -7.70
N VAL A 19 22.01 2.65 -7.63
CA VAL A 19 22.26 4.07 -7.91
C VAL A 19 22.27 4.23 -9.43
N LEU A 20 21.33 5.02 -9.97
CA LEU A 20 21.35 5.38 -11.39
C LEU A 20 22.54 6.32 -11.65
N SER A 21 23.28 6.06 -12.74
CA SER A 21 24.36 6.94 -13.16
C SER A 21 23.80 8.33 -13.50
N ARG A 22 24.61 9.38 -13.28
CA ARG A 22 24.21 10.77 -13.54
C ARG A 22 23.79 11.00 -15.00
N ALA A 23 24.44 10.32 -15.94
CA ALA A 23 24.11 10.40 -17.36
C ALA A 23 22.72 9.85 -17.70
N PHE A 24 22.26 8.83 -16.95
CA PHE A 24 20.91 8.29 -17.11
C PHE A 24 19.87 9.19 -16.45
N ARG A 25 20.15 9.68 -15.23
CA ARG A 25 19.30 10.63 -14.50
C ARG A 25 19.01 11.90 -15.30
N ASN A 26 20.02 12.44 -15.98
CA ASN A 26 19.88 13.63 -16.82
C ASN A 26 18.97 13.45 -18.05
N ARG A 27 18.48 12.24 -18.34
CA ARG A 27 17.51 11.98 -19.43
C ARG A 27 16.05 11.98 -18.97
N PHE A 28 15.80 12.08 -17.66
CA PHE A 28 14.47 12.01 -17.08
C PHE A 28 14.23 13.14 -16.08
N VAL A 29 12.97 13.49 -15.87
CA VAL A 29 12.55 14.34 -14.75
C VAL A 29 12.36 13.44 -13.54
N GLU A 30 13.09 13.72 -12.46
CA GLU A 30 12.99 12.97 -11.21
C GLU A 30 11.85 13.53 -10.37
N LEU A 31 10.91 12.66 -9.99
CA LEU A 31 9.84 12.97 -9.05
C LEU A 31 10.11 12.20 -7.77
N HIS A 32 10.26 12.94 -6.67
CA HIS A 32 10.36 12.38 -5.33
C HIS A 32 8.97 12.43 -4.68
N PHE A 33 8.50 11.28 -4.22
CA PHE A 33 7.29 11.16 -3.42
C PHE A 33 7.70 10.82 -1.99
N ASP A 34 7.19 11.60 -1.04
CA ASP A 34 7.35 11.29 0.37
C ASP A 34 6.47 10.10 0.78
N GLU A 35 6.73 9.58 1.99
CA GLU A 35 5.92 8.50 2.55
C GLU A 35 4.48 8.96 2.75
N LEU A 36 3.52 8.16 2.24
CA LEU A 36 2.10 8.50 2.25
C LEU A 36 1.58 8.64 3.69
N PRO A 37 0.99 9.80 4.08
CA PRO A 37 0.53 10.01 5.44
C PRO A 37 -0.67 9.12 5.77
N ARG A 38 -0.79 8.74 7.04
CA ARG A 38 -1.79 7.77 7.53
C ARG A 38 -3.22 8.19 7.20
N ALA A 39 -3.54 9.47 7.39
CA ALA A 39 -4.87 10.00 7.13
C ALA A 39 -5.27 9.90 5.64
N GLU A 40 -4.33 10.14 4.73
CA GLU A 40 -4.58 9.97 3.29
C GLU A 40 -4.73 8.50 2.94
N LEU A 41 -3.93 7.62 3.55
CA LEU A 41 -4.07 6.17 3.35
C LEU A 41 -5.45 5.66 3.78
N GLU A 42 -5.96 6.11 4.93
CA GLU A 42 -7.32 5.78 5.39
C GLU A 42 -8.39 6.29 4.41
N MET A 43 -8.25 7.51 3.92
CA MET A 43 -9.16 8.10 2.93
C MET A 43 -9.14 7.32 1.60
N ILE A 44 -7.95 6.97 1.10
CA ILE A 44 -7.81 6.22 -0.16
C ILE A 44 -8.43 4.83 0.00
N LEU A 45 -8.20 4.18 1.14
CA LEU A 45 -8.75 2.86 1.43
C LEU A 45 -10.28 2.90 1.49
N ASN A 46 -10.86 3.90 2.17
CA ASN A 46 -12.31 4.10 2.20
C ASN A 46 -12.90 4.29 0.80
N LYS A 47 -12.29 5.18 0.00
CA LYS A 47 -12.77 5.49 -1.36
C LYS A 47 -12.66 4.32 -2.35
N ARG A 48 -11.61 3.50 -2.25
CA ARG A 48 -11.40 2.37 -3.18
C ARG A 48 -12.16 1.11 -2.78
N SER A 49 -12.27 0.84 -1.49
CA SER A 49 -12.72 -0.45 -0.98
C SER A 49 -14.11 -0.40 -0.35
N SER A 50 -14.77 0.76 -0.33
CA SER A 50 -16.07 1.00 0.32
C SER A 50 -16.11 0.60 1.80
N LEU A 51 -14.94 0.43 2.43
CA LEU A 51 -14.81 0.09 3.84
C LEU A 51 -15.30 1.24 4.71
N PRO A 52 -16.06 0.99 5.80
CA PRO A 52 -16.41 2.04 6.74
C PRO A 52 -15.16 2.67 7.35
N PRO A 53 -15.16 3.99 7.64
CA PRO A 53 -13.96 4.71 8.13
C PRO A 53 -13.34 4.08 9.38
N SER A 54 -14.16 3.57 10.30
CA SER A 54 -13.71 2.89 11.52
C SER A 54 -12.82 1.67 11.24
N TYR A 55 -13.08 0.95 10.16
CA TYR A 55 -12.27 -0.19 9.75
C TYR A 55 -11.01 0.22 9.03
N CYS A 56 -11.06 1.28 8.22
CA CYS A 56 -9.86 1.84 7.59
C CYS A 56 -8.82 2.23 8.63
N THR A 57 -9.24 2.96 9.67
CA THR A 57 -8.35 3.36 10.78
C THR A 57 -7.77 2.15 11.52
N ARG A 58 -8.58 1.12 11.80
CA ARG A 58 -8.11 -0.12 12.46
C ARG A 58 -7.09 -0.86 11.60
N LEU A 59 -7.35 -1.03 10.31
CA LEU A 59 -6.46 -1.73 9.39
C LEU A 59 -5.11 -1.02 9.23
N VAL A 60 -5.13 0.30 9.05
CA VAL A 60 -3.90 1.11 8.95
C VAL A 60 -3.12 1.07 10.27
N ARG A 61 -3.81 1.14 11.42
CA ARG A 61 -3.17 1.01 12.73
C ARG A 61 -2.48 -0.34 12.91
N VAL A 62 -3.17 -1.45 12.62
CA VAL A 62 -2.60 -2.80 12.72
C VAL A 62 -1.40 -2.97 11.81
N MET A 63 -1.46 -2.45 10.57
CA MET A 63 -0.34 -2.45 9.64
C MET A 63 0.90 -1.76 10.24
N LEU A 64 0.73 -0.56 10.80
CA LEU A 64 1.81 0.21 11.39
C LEU A 64 2.40 -0.45 12.64
N GLU A 65 1.54 -1.00 13.50
CA GLU A 65 1.96 -1.75 14.68
C GLU A 65 2.77 -2.99 14.26
N LEU A 66 2.27 -3.79 13.31
CA LEU A 66 3.00 -4.96 12.77
C LEU A 66 4.35 -4.58 12.15
N GLN A 67 4.40 -3.48 11.39
CA GLN A 67 5.66 -2.97 10.84
C GLN A 67 6.63 -2.50 11.93
N SER A 68 6.13 -1.94 13.03
CA SER A 68 6.95 -1.54 14.18
C SER A 68 7.50 -2.75 14.93
N TYR A 69 6.65 -3.75 15.24
CA TYR A 69 7.07 -4.98 15.92
C TYR A 69 8.11 -5.77 15.10
N ARG A 70 7.91 -5.90 13.78
CA ARG A 70 8.82 -6.67 12.92
C ARG A 70 10.14 -5.95 12.63
N ARG A 71 10.20 -4.62 12.76
CA ARG A 71 11.46 -3.87 12.70
C ARG A 71 12.44 -4.28 13.81
N GLY A 72 11.94 -4.76 14.95
CA GLY A 72 12.76 -5.25 16.06
C GLY A 72 13.21 -6.72 15.95
N SER A 73 12.65 -7.50 15.01
CA SER A 73 12.93 -8.93 14.87
C SER A 73 13.62 -9.23 13.55
N SER A 74 14.92 -9.57 13.60
CA SER A 74 15.75 -9.87 12.41
C SER A 74 15.31 -11.13 11.65
N VAL A 75 14.41 -11.92 12.23
CA VAL A 75 13.90 -13.20 11.71
C VAL A 75 13.13 -13.04 10.39
N PHE A 76 12.63 -11.84 10.08
CA PHE A 76 11.82 -11.57 8.89
C PHE A 76 12.52 -10.70 7.83
N ALA A 77 13.86 -10.67 7.79
CA ALA A 77 14.63 -9.92 6.80
C ALA A 77 14.46 -10.38 5.32
N GLY A 78 13.58 -11.35 5.05
CA GLY A 78 13.22 -11.82 3.72
C GLY A 78 12.09 -11.00 3.06
N LYS A 79 12.08 -11.01 1.72
CA LYS A 79 11.17 -10.25 0.81
C LYS A 79 9.66 -10.50 1.03
N HIS A 80 9.29 -11.47 1.85
CA HIS A 80 7.92 -11.97 2.03
C HIS A 80 7.36 -11.74 3.44
N GLY A 81 8.12 -11.09 4.34
CA GLY A 81 7.80 -10.99 5.76
C GLY A 81 7.11 -9.71 6.23
N PHE A 82 6.74 -8.77 5.34
CA PHE A 82 6.16 -7.48 5.76
C PHE A 82 4.78 -7.25 5.18
N ILE A 83 3.88 -6.71 6.01
CA ILE A 83 2.62 -6.16 5.53
C ILE A 83 2.93 -4.87 4.74
N THR A 84 2.61 -4.88 3.45
CA THR A 84 2.82 -3.75 2.53
C THR A 84 1.49 -3.10 2.20
N LEU A 85 1.53 -1.87 1.65
CA LEU A 85 0.33 -1.18 1.15
C LEU A 85 -0.47 -2.05 0.16
N ARG A 86 0.21 -2.89 -0.64
CA ARG A 86 -0.43 -3.84 -1.55
C ARG A 86 -1.35 -4.82 -0.81
N GLU A 87 -0.91 -5.37 0.32
CA GLU A 87 -1.74 -6.29 1.11
C GLU A 87 -2.91 -5.57 1.77
N LEU A 88 -2.71 -4.32 2.20
CA LEU A 88 -3.79 -3.49 2.74
C LEU A 88 -4.92 -3.30 1.71
N PHE A 89 -4.57 -2.95 0.47
CA PHE A 89 -5.56 -2.81 -0.62
C PHE A 89 -6.20 -4.14 -1.01
N ARG A 90 -5.44 -5.25 -0.95
CA ARG A 90 -5.97 -6.59 -1.20
C ARG A 90 -7.02 -6.98 -0.17
N TRP A 91 -6.82 -6.65 1.10
CA TRP A 91 -7.82 -6.89 2.15
C TRP A 91 -9.06 -6.02 1.97
N GLY A 92 -8.88 -4.73 1.63
CA GLY A 92 -10.01 -3.86 1.32
C GLY A 92 -10.83 -4.37 0.14
N GLU A 93 -10.18 -4.88 -0.91
CA GLU A 93 -10.90 -5.44 -2.05
C GLU A 93 -11.68 -6.71 -1.72
N ARG A 94 -11.14 -7.57 -0.84
CA ARG A 94 -11.88 -8.74 -0.34
C ARG A 94 -13.14 -8.34 0.40
N TYR A 95 -13.06 -7.31 1.24
CA TYR A 95 -14.22 -6.78 1.95
C TYR A 95 -15.30 -6.29 0.96
N ARG A 96 -14.90 -5.50 -0.04
CA ARG A 96 -15.79 -4.99 -1.08
C ARG A 96 -16.51 -6.10 -1.83
N LEU A 97 -15.79 -7.16 -2.21
CA LEU A 97 -16.35 -8.32 -2.91
C LEU A 97 -17.29 -9.14 -2.00
N ALA A 98 -16.95 -9.30 -0.72
CA ALA A 98 -17.78 -10.00 0.25
C ALA A 98 -19.11 -9.26 0.50
N GLU A 99 -19.07 -7.93 0.63
CA GLU A 99 -20.26 -7.10 0.79
C GLU A 99 -21.19 -7.19 -0.43
N GLN A 100 -20.63 -7.29 -1.65
CA GLN A 100 -21.40 -7.48 -2.88
C GLN A 100 -22.06 -8.87 -2.97
N LEU A 101 -21.41 -9.91 -2.46
CA LEU A 101 -21.91 -11.28 -2.54
C LEU A 101 -22.90 -11.62 -1.42
N MET A 102 -22.68 -11.08 -0.21
CA MET A 102 -23.46 -11.39 0.99
C MET A 102 -23.66 -10.12 1.86
N PRO A 103 -24.65 -9.27 1.53
CA PRO A 103 -24.96 -8.09 2.33
C PRO A 103 -25.41 -8.49 3.74
N GLY A 104 -24.80 -7.91 4.77
CA GLY A 104 -25.14 -8.18 6.18
C GLY A 104 -24.42 -9.38 6.81
N TYR A 105 -23.48 -10.01 6.09
CA TYR A 105 -22.63 -11.06 6.66
C TYR A 105 -21.65 -10.47 7.69
N ASP A 106 -21.59 -11.08 8.88
CA ASP A 106 -20.65 -10.68 9.94
C ASP A 106 -19.22 -11.12 9.58
N TRP A 107 -18.58 -10.28 8.79
CA TRP A 107 -17.22 -10.51 8.33
C TRP A 107 -16.21 -10.49 9.49
N ILE A 108 -16.42 -9.71 10.56
CA ILE A 108 -15.51 -9.68 11.72
C ILE A 108 -15.37 -11.08 12.30
N ARG A 109 -16.50 -11.78 12.43
CA ARG A 109 -16.48 -13.16 12.92
C ARG A 109 -15.69 -14.07 11.98
N HIS A 110 -15.93 -13.98 10.68
CA HIS A 110 -15.30 -14.84 9.68
C HIS A 110 -13.76 -14.74 9.67
N ILE A 111 -13.20 -13.52 9.65
CA ILE A 111 -11.74 -13.32 9.75
C ILE A 111 -11.16 -13.55 11.15
N ALA A 112 -11.98 -13.54 12.21
CA ALA A 112 -11.51 -13.86 13.55
C ALA A 112 -11.45 -15.37 13.82
N THR A 113 -12.17 -16.18 13.02
CA THR A 113 -12.27 -17.64 13.20
C THR A 113 -11.36 -18.47 12.28
N ASP A 114 -10.68 -17.85 11.31
CA ASP A 114 -9.82 -18.52 10.31
C ASP A 114 -8.35 -18.09 10.45
#